data_AF-A0AA87KA85-F1
#
_entry.id   AF-A0AA87KA85-F1
#
_cell.length_a   1.000
_cell.length_b   1.000
_cell.length_c   1.000
_cell.angle_alpha   90.00
_cell.angle_beta   90.00
_cell.angle_gamma   90.00
#
_symmetry.space_group_name_H-M   'P 1'
#
loop_
_entity.id
_entity.type
_entity.pdbx_description
1 polymer ?
#
loop_
_entity_poly.entity_id
_entity_poly.type
_entity_poly.pdbx_seq_one_letter_code
_entity_poly.pdbx_strand_id
1 'polypeptide(L)'
;MADDLYAIIQKEHLSKVALLGFSDGANLAMVFCFKYPELVSCLILNSGNTDPKGVRLFARIGSLIQYAVVWLCAPFDKGMRGFLPILALLFRNIGLSATDLKKITVPTLILVGKRDSIKLSHSFYLANHIPNANFMVVKGQGHSFARKNPNIFNQKVLSFLDKVGQ
;
A
#
# COMPACT_ATOMS: atom_id res chain seq x y z
N MET A 1 13.35 3.56 3.77
CA MET A 1 12.27 3.74 2.78
C MET A 1 11.46 5.02 3.01
N ALA A 2 10.79 5.22 4.16
CA ALA A 2 10.03 6.47 4.38
C ALA A 2 10.96 7.71 4.37
N ASP A 3 12.12 7.60 5.01
CA ASP A 3 13.12 8.69 5.06
C ASP A 3 13.76 8.95 3.70
N ASP A 4 13.87 7.92 2.86
CA ASP A 4 14.34 8.07 1.47
C ASP A 4 13.31 8.84 0.64
N LEU A 5 12.02 8.55 0.81
CA LEU A 5 10.94 9.31 0.16
C LEU A 5 10.92 10.77 0.66
N TYR A 6 11.17 11.00 1.94
CA TYR A 6 11.31 12.35 2.50
C TYR A 6 12.46 13.09 1.80
N ALA A 7 13.63 12.46 1.67
CA ALA A 7 14.78 13.06 1.01
C ALA A 7 14.50 13.41 -0.46
N ILE A 8 13.73 12.58 -1.19
CA ILE A 8 13.28 12.88 -2.55
C ILE A 8 12.36 14.11 -2.55
N ILE A 9 11.35 14.15 -1.68
CA ILE A 9 10.41 15.29 -1.58
C ILE A 9 11.16 16.60 -1.31
N GLN A 10 12.14 16.58 -0.42
CA GLN A 10 12.97 17.75 -0.13
C GLN A 10 13.83 18.16 -1.34
N LYS A 11 14.45 17.19 -2.01
CA LYS A 11 15.29 17.45 -3.18
C LYS A 11 14.49 18.01 -4.36
N GLU A 12 13.26 17.55 -4.55
CA GLU A 12 12.35 18.04 -5.59
C GLU A 12 11.59 19.31 -5.17
N HIS A 13 11.91 19.88 -3.99
CA HIS A 13 11.30 21.10 -3.46
C HIS A 13 9.76 21.05 -3.38
N LEU A 14 9.20 19.87 -3.10
CA LEU A 14 7.76 19.68 -2.98
C LEU A 14 7.29 20.01 -1.56
N SER A 15 6.31 20.91 -1.44
CA SER A 15 5.79 21.37 -0.15
C SER A 15 4.71 20.45 0.42
N LYS A 16 3.83 19.91 -0.44
CA LYS A 16 2.76 18.99 -0.06
C LYS A 16 2.37 18.10 -1.24
N VAL A 17 2.22 16.80 -1.02
CA VAL A 17 1.96 15.82 -2.10
C VAL A 17 0.75 14.93 -1.82
N ALA A 18 0.02 14.59 -2.88
CA ALA A 18 -0.91 13.46 -2.83
C ALA A 18 -0.11 12.17 -3.02
N LEU A 19 -0.20 11.24 -2.06
CA LEU A 19 0.61 10.02 -2.10
C LEU A 19 -0.25 8.81 -2.45
N LEU A 20 0.03 8.22 -3.62
CA LEU A 20 -0.61 7.00 -4.08
C LEU A 20 0.37 5.83 -3.94
N GLY A 21 -0.02 4.83 -3.15
CA GLY A 21 0.74 3.59 -2.97
C GLY A 21 -0.05 2.38 -3.45
N PHE A 22 0.65 1.40 -4.02
CA PHE A 22 0.11 0.09 -4.39
C PHE A 22 0.83 -1.02 -3.64
N SER A 23 0.07 -1.93 -3.02
CA SER A 23 0.60 -3.08 -2.27
C SER A 23 1.58 -2.61 -1.17
N ASP A 24 2.84 -3.06 -1.16
CA ASP A 24 3.86 -2.55 -0.22
C ASP A 24 4.16 -1.05 -0.38
N GLY A 25 3.87 -0.46 -1.55
CA GLY A 25 3.88 0.99 -1.71
C GLY A 25 2.79 1.68 -0.90
N ALA A 26 1.62 1.06 -0.71
CA ALA A 26 0.57 1.58 0.17
C ALA A 26 0.98 1.46 1.64
N ASN A 27 1.71 0.40 1.99
CA ASN A 27 2.27 0.19 3.32
C ASN A 27 3.28 1.30 3.66
N LEU A 28 4.20 1.56 2.72
CA LEU A 28 5.14 2.68 2.81
C LEU A 28 4.41 4.02 2.91
N ALA A 29 3.36 4.25 2.11
CA ALA A 29 2.60 5.49 2.14
C ALA A 29 1.95 5.76 3.51
N MET A 30 1.44 4.72 4.19
CA MET A 30 0.92 4.83 5.55
C MET A 30 2.03 5.21 6.54
N VAL A 31 3.17 4.52 6.51
CA VAL A 31 4.32 4.82 7.39
C VAL A 31 4.85 6.23 7.13
N PHE A 32 4.94 6.63 5.87
CA PHE A 32 5.39 7.95 5.48
C PHE A 32 4.46 9.05 6.01
N CYS A 33 3.15 8.94 5.77
CA CYS A 33 2.20 9.92 6.26
C CYS A 33 2.12 9.97 7.78
N PHE A 34 2.29 8.84 8.46
CA PHE A 34 2.36 8.83 9.92
C PHE A 34 3.57 9.60 10.44
N LYS A 35 4.72 9.51 9.77
CA LYS A 35 5.97 10.17 10.18
C LYS A 35 6.05 11.64 9.76
N TYR A 36 5.53 11.98 8.58
CA TYR A 36 5.60 13.31 7.95
C TYR A 36 4.22 13.78 7.47
N PRO A 37 3.21 13.89 8.36
CA PRO A 37 1.83 14.20 7.97
C PRO A 37 1.68 15.55 7.27
N GLU A 38 2.51 16.53 7.61
CA GLU A 38 2.52 17.87 7.03
C GLU A 38 2.83 17.89 5.53
N LEU A 39 3.59 16.90 5.05
CA LEU A 39 3.97 16.77 3.64
C LEU A 39 2.90 16.07 2.79
N VAL A 40 1.83 15.55 3.39
CA VAL A 40 0.82 14.75 2.69
C VAL A 40 -0.50 15.52 2.62
N SER A 41 -1.02 15.75 1.41
CA SER A 41 -2.34 16.36 1.21
C SER A 41 -3.46 15.33 1.30
N CYS A 42 -3.25 14.15 0.71
CA CYS A 42 -4.15 13.02 0.80
C CYS A 42 -3.40 11.70 0.51
N LEU A 43 -4.01 10.58 0.92
CA LEU A 43 -3.49 9.24 0.66
C LEU A 43 -4.42 8.45 -0.26
N ILE A 44 -3.85 7.71 -1.20
CA ILE A 44 -4.54 6.66 -1.95
C ILE A 44 -3.82 5.34 -1.71
N LEU A 45 -4.47 4.43 -0.99
CA LEU A 45 -3.95 3.15 -0.57
C LEU A 45 -4.60 2.03 -1.38
N ASN A 46 -3.94 1.63 -2.47
CA ASN A 46 -4.40 0.52 -3.31
C ASN A 46 -3.84 -0.81 -2.79
N SER A 47 -4.71 -1.66 -2.25
CA SER A 47 -4.36 -3.02 -1.80
C SER A 47 -3.22 -3.07 -0.77
N GLY A 48 -3.17 -2.12 0.17
CA GLY A 48 -2.23 -2.12 1.30
C GLY A 48 -2.67 -2.99 2.49
N ASN A 49 -1.74 -3.28 3.40
CA ASN A 49 -1.96 -3.97 4.67
C ASN A 49 -0.95 -3.50 5.74
N THR A 50 -1.29 -3.68 7.02
CA THR A 50 -0.39 -3.33 8.14
C THR A 50 0.34 -4.56 8.69
N ASP A 51 -0.22 -5.74 8.44
CA ASP A 51 0.26 -7.01 8.95
C ASP A 51 0.14 -8.07 7.85
N PRO A 52 1.13 -8.98 7.70
CA PRO A 52 1.06 -10.07 6.73
C PRO A 52 -0.19 -10.95 6.85
N LYS A 53 -0.80 -11.04 8.04
CA LYS A 53 -2.08 -11.73 8.27
C LYS A 53 -3.26 -11.08 7.54
N GLY A 54 -3.13 -9.83 7.12
CA GLY A 54 -4.05 -9.10 6.25
C GLY A 54 -4.08 -9.65 4.82
N VAL A 55 -3.06 -10.41 4.41
CA VAL A 55 -3.02 -11.13 3.14
C VAL A 55 -3.76 -12.47 3.26
N ARG A 56 -4.48 -12.88 2.22
CA ARG A 56 -5.19 -14.17 2.17
C ARG A 56 -4.22 -15.35 2.28
N LEU A 57 -4.65 -16.42 2.93
CA LEU A 57 -3.80 -17.57 3.25
C LEU A 57 -3.12 -18.17 2.01
N PHE A 58 -3.86 -18.44 0.94
CA PHE A 58 -3.29 -18.99 -0.29
C PHE A 58 -2.26 -18.07 -0.95
N ALA A 59 -2.49 -16.75 -0.92
CA ALA A 59 -1.51 -15.79 -1.42
C ALA A 59 -0.25 -15.78 -0.55
N ARG A 60 -0.39 -15.85 0.78
CA ARG A 60 0.76 -15.94 1.71
C ARG A 60 1.58 -17.20 1.51
N ILE A 61 0.93 -18.35 1.33
CA ILE A 61 1.61 -19.61 1.02
C ILE A 61 2.36 -19.48 -0.31
N GLY A 62 1.73 -18.89 -1.33
CA GLY A 62 2.39 -18.58 -2.60
C GLY A 62 3.64 -17.71 -2.42
N SER A 63 3.56 -16.66 -1.60
CA SER A 63 4.71 -15.81 -1.27
C SER A 63 5.84 -16.58 -0.57
N LEU A 64 5.52 -17.50 0.35
CA LEU A 64 6.52 -18.34 1.02
C LEU A 64 7.23 -19.27 0.03
N ILE A 65 6.47 -19.92 -0.85
CA ILE A 65 7.02 -20.79 -1.90
C ILE A 65 7.93 -19.96 -2.83
N GLN A 66 7.46 -18.80 -3.28
CA GLN A 66 8.25 -17.91 -4.12
C GLN A 66 9.55 -17.48 -3.43
N TYR A 67 9.47 -17.09 -2.15
CA TYR A 67 10.64 -16.72 -1.36
C TYR A 67 11.63 -17.89 -1.27
N ALA A 68 11.15 -19.10 -0.97
CA ALA A 68 12.00 -20.30 -0.87
C ALA A 68 12.71 -20.62 -2.20
N VAL A 69 11.99 -20.53 -3.33
CA VAL A 69 12.58 -20.72 -4.66
C VAL A 69 13.66 -19.67 -4.94
N VAL A 70 13.36 -18.39 -4.73
CA VAL A 70 14.33 -17.31 -4.96
C VAL A 70 15.53 -17.44 -4.04
N TRP A 71 15.31 -17.83 -2.77
CA TRP A 71 16.38 -18.04 -1.80
C TRP A 71 17.31 -19.20 -2.20
N LEU A 72 16.76 -20.34 -2.65
CA LEU A 72 17.55 -21.49 -3.11
C LEU A 72 18.42 -21.14 -4.34
N CYS A 73 17.91 -20.27 -5.21
CA CYS A 73 18.59 -19.90 -6.45
C CYS A 73 19.49 -18.65 -6.33
N ALA A 74 19.34 -17.83 -5.28
CA ALA A 74 20.12 -16.61 -5.06
C ALA A 74 21.66 -16.79 -4.99
N PRO A 75 22.23 -17.93 -4.55
CA PRO A 75 23.66 -18.17 -4.65
C PRO A 75 24.16 -18.21 -6.11
N PHE A 76 23.29 -18.61 -7.04
CA PHE A 76 23.64 -18.83 -8.45
C PHE A 76 23.22 -17.67 -9.37
N ASP A 77 22.29 -16.82 -8.94
CA ASP A 77 21.78 -15.69 -9.72
C ASP A 77 21.82 -14.36 -8.94
N LYS A 78 22.54 -13.37 -9.48
CA LYS A 78 22.69 -12.05 -8.86
C LYS A 78 21.38 -11.26 -8.82
N GLY A 79 20.52 -11.41 -9.83
CA GLY A 79 19.20 -10.76 -9.88
C GLY A 79 18.28 -11.30 -8.79
N MET A 80 18.23 -12.62 -8.62
CA MET A 80 17.49 -13.27 -7.53
C MET A 80 18.02 -12.86 -6.16
N ARG A 81 19.35 -12.77 -6.00
CA ARG A 81 19.96 -12.26 -4.77
C ARG A 81 19.55 -10.83 -4.46
N GLY A 82 19.50 -9.95 -5.46
CA GLY A 82 19.04 -8.58 -5.31
C GLY A 82 17.53 -8.47 -5.04
N PHE A 83 16.74 -9.41 -5.56
CA PHE A 83 15.28 -9.43 -5.38
C PHE A 83 14.84 -10.02 -4.03
N LEU A 84 15.64 -10.90 -3.44
CA LEU A 84 15.35 -11.55 -2.16
C LEU A 84 14.99 -10.57 -1.01
N PRO A 85 15.74 -9.47 -0.74
CA PRO A 85 15.36 -8.50 0.29
C PRO A 85 14.04 -7.78 -0.03
N ILE A 86 13.69 -7.59 -1.31
CA ILE A 86 12.42 -7.00 -1.73
C ILE A 86 11.28 -7.97 -1.41
N LEU A 87 11.43 -9.26 -1.73
CA LEU A 87 10.43 -10.28 -1.36
C LEU A 87 10.27 -10.44 0.14
N ALA A 88 11.32 -10.24 0.92
CA ALA A 88 11.27 -10.31 2.37
C ALA A 88 10.32 -9.27 2.99
N LEU A 89 10.01 -8.17 2.28
CA LEU A 89 9.06 -7.15 2.72
C LEU A 89 7.64 -7.71 2.92
N LEU A 90 7.24 -8.70 2.12
CA LEU A 90 5.93 -9.35 2.17
C LEU A 90 5.62 -9.99 3.53
N PHE A 91 6.64 -10.24 4.35
CA PHE A 91 6.52 -10.91 5.64
C PHE A 91 6.69 -9.97 6.84
N ARG A 92 6.87 -8.66 6.60
CA ARG A 92 7.09 -7.70 7.68
C ARG A 92 5.79 -7.02 8.09
N ASN A 93 5.63 -6.79 9.39
CA ASN A 93 4.65 -5.86 9.91
C ASN A 93 5.22 -4.44 9.75
N ILE A 94 4.37 -3.48 9.38
CA ILE A 94 4.82 -2.11 9.07
C ILE A 94 5.07 -1.28 10.34
N GLY A 95 4.75 -1.81 11.52
CA GLY A 95 4.96 -1.18 12.82
C GLY A 95 3.87 -0.19 13.24
N LEU A 96 2.78 -0.06 12.47
CA LEU A 96 1.66 0.83 12.81
C LEU A 96 0.55 0.07 13.52
N SER A 97 0.23 0.52 14.73
CA SER A 97 -0.90 0.02 15.52
C SER A 97 -2.23 0.66 15.11
N ALA A 98 -3.34 0.14 15.63
CA ALA A 98 -4.67 0.75 15.49
C ALA A 98 -4.71 2.21 15.99
N THR A 99 -3.97 2.53 17.05
CA THR A 99 -3.88 3.88 17.60
C THR A 99 -3.02 4.80 16.74
N ASP A 100 -2.03 4.25 16.05
CA ASP A 100 -1.20 5.03 15.12
C ASP A 100 -1.95 5.35 13.84
N LEU A 101 -2.76 4.42 13.32
CA LEU A 101 -3.64 4.66 12.18
C LEU A 101 -4.62 5.81 12.42
N LYS A 102 -5.08 5.99 13.67
CA LYS A 102 -5.95 7.13 14.05
C LYS A 102 -5.26 8.49 13.92
N LYS A 103 -3.93 8.53 13.90
CA LYS A 103 -3.14 9.77 13.71
C LYS A 103 -3.01 10.14 12.23
N ILE A 104 -3.36 9.24 11.31
CA ILE A 104 -3.44 9.54 9.87
C ILE A 104 -4.76 10.29 9.63
N THR A 105 -4.73 11.60 9.73
CA THR A 105 -5.94 12.46 9.64
C THR A 105 -6.16 13.05 8.25
N VAL A 106 -5.21 12.91 7.33
CA VAL A 106 -5.39 13.38 5.95
C VAL A 106 -6.50 12.60 5.25
N PRO A 107 -7.25 13.21 4.31
CA PRO A 107 -8.20 12.48 3.48
C PRO A 107 -7.54 11.25 2.85
N THR A 108 -8.14 10.08 3.04
CA THR A 108 -7.54 8.82 2.64
C THR A 108 -8.52 8.01 1.81
N LEU A 109 -8.11 7.48 0.67
CA LEU A 109 -8.85 6.50 -0.12
C LEU A 109 -8.24 5.12 0.09
N ILE A 110 -9.03 4.17 0.59
CA ILE A 110 -8.68 2.76 0.63
C ILE A 110 -9.39 2.07 -0.53
N LEU A 111 -8.61 1.59 -1.49
CA LEU A 111 -9.11 1.04 -2.73
C LEU A 111 -8.64 -0.42 -2.87
N VAL A 112 -9.58 -1.34 -3.09
CA VAL A 112 -9.28 -2.77 -3.15
C VAL A 112 -10.18 -3.51 -4.14
N GLY A 113 -9.64 -4.51 -4.82
CA GLY A 113 -10.45 -5.42 -5.65
C GLY A 113 -11.28 -6.38 -4.80
N LYS A 114 -12.50 -6.74 -5.22
CA LYS A 114 -13.32 -7.74 -4.49
C LYS A 114 -12.62 -9.12 -4.39
N ARG A 115 -11.82 -9.47 -5.40
CA ARG A 115 -11.06 -10.72 -5.50
C ARG A 115 -9.56 -10.53 -5.21
N ASP A 116 -9.20 -9.48 -4.47
CA ASP A 116 -7.81 -9.17 -4.14
C ASP A 116 -7.12 -10.26 -3.30
N SER A 117 -5.79 -10.29 -3.34
CA SER A 117 -4.96 -11.08 -2.42
C SER A 117 -5.03 -10.54 -0.99
N ILE A 118 -5.28 -9.25 -0.81
CA ILE A 118 -5.58 -8.67 0.51
C ILE A 118 -7.00 -9.04 0.94
N LYS A 119 -7.17 -9.39 2.22
CA LYS A 119 -8.48 -9.67 2.80
C LYS A 119 -9.30 -8.37 2.85
N LEU A 120 -10.55 -8.44 2.40
CA LEU A 120 -11.47 -7.30 2.51
C LEU A 120 -11.67 -6.86 3.97
N SER A 121 -11.66 -7.81 4.91
CA SER A 121 -11.72 -7.50 6.34
C SER A 121 -10.53 -6.65 6.82
N HIS A 122 -9.36 -6.82 6.21
CA HIS A 122 -8.18 -6.00 6.53
C HIS A 122 -8.29 -4.60 5.94
N SER A 123 -8.75 -4.48 4.69
CA SER A 123 -9.01 -3.17 4.08
C SER A 123 -10.11 -2.41 4.84
N PHE A 124 -11.15 -3.11 5.31
CA PHE A 124 -12.17 -2.54 6.17
C PHE A 124 -11.62 -2.14 7.55
N TYR A 125 -10.72 -2.94 8.13
CA TYR A 125 -9.99 -2.58 9.35
C TYR A 125 -9.24 -1.25 9.18
N LEU A 126 -8.52 -1.05 8.07
CA LEU A 126 -7.85 0.22 7.79
C LEU A 126 -8.86 1.37 7.72
N ALA A 127 -9.99 1.18 7.03
CA ALA A 127 -11.01 2.20 6.86
C ALA A 127 -11.66 2.63 8.18
N ASN A 128 -11.84 1.69 9.10
CA ASN A 128 -12.43 1.99 10.41
C ASN A 128 -11.46 2.68 11.38
N HIS A 129 -10.15 2.58 11.15
CA HIS A 129 -9.14 3.14 12.06
C HIS A 129 -8.51 4.44 11.55
N ILE A 130 -8.62 4.74 10.26
CA ILE A 130 -8.21 6.01 9.67
C ILE A 130 -9.45 6.93 9.63
N PRO A 131 -9.50 8.04 10.41
CA PRO A 131 -10.73 8.80 10.62
C PRO A 131 -11.39 9.36 9.35
N ASN A 132 -10.59 9.81 8.39
CA ASN A 132 -11.06 10.44 7.15
C ASN A 132 -10.93 9.49 5.94
N ALA A 133 -11.13 8.19 6.17
CA ALA A 133 -11.02 7.18 5.14
C ALA A 133 -12.32 7.03 4.31
N ASN A 134 -12.15 7.03 3.00
CA ASN A 134 -13.13 6.56 2.03
C ASN A 134 -12.78 5.13 1.64
N PHE A 135 -13.71 4.19 1.80
CA PHE A 135 -13.49 2.80 1.44
C PHE A 135 -14.20 2.44 0.14
N MET A 136 -13.46 1.92 -0.85
CA MET A 136 -13.99 1.52 -2.14
C MET A 136 -13.56 0.10 -2.51
N VAL A 137 -14.56 -0.75 -2.77
CA VAL A 137 -14.36 -2.11 -3.27
C VAL A 137 -14.76 -2.19 -4.74
N VAL A 138 -13.85 -2.62 -5.60
CA VAL A 138 -14.11 -2.72 -7.05
C VAL A 138 -14.53 -4.15 -7.41
N LYS A 139 -15.78 -4.32 -7.87
CA LYS A 139 -16.34 -5.64 -8.25
C LYS A 139 -15.58 -6.24 -9.44
N GLY A 140 -15.36 -7.56 -9.40
CA GLY A 140 -14.69 -8.30 -10.47
C GLY A 140 -13.16 -8.12 -10.52
N GLN A 141 -12.60 -7.22 -9.71
CA GLN A 141 -11.18 -6.89 -9.73
C GLN A 141 -10.38 -7.64 -8.66
N GLY A 142 -9.10 -7.89 -8.95
CA GLY A 142 -8.14 -8.54 -8.04
C GLY A 142 -6.90 -7.67 -7.77
N HIS A 143 -5.82 -8.24 -7.22
CA HIS A 143 -4.67 -7.48 -6.70
C HIS A 143 -4.06 -6.49 -7.72
N SER A 144 -3.86 -6.91 -8.97
CA SER A 144 -3.24 -6.05 -10.00
C SER A 144 -4.25 -5.24 -10.83
N PHE A 145 -5.41 -4.86 -10.28
CA PHE A 145 -6.46 -4.27 -11.13
C PHE A 145 -6.13 -2.88 -11.67
N ALA A 146 -5.28 -2.11 -10.99
CA ALA A 146 -4.76 -0.84 -11.54
C ALA A 146 -4.10 -1.07 -12.92
N ARG A 147 -3.37 -2.19 -13.07
CA ARG A 147 -2.75 -2.59 -14.34
C ARG A 147 -3.76 -3.22 -15.31
N LYS A 148 -4.66 -4.08 -14.81
CA LYS A 148 -5.59 -4.84 -15.66
C LYS A 148 -6.77 -4.02 -16.18
N ASN A 149 -7.23 -3.04 -15.41
CA ASN A 149 -8.38 -2.20 -15.71
C ASN A 149 -8.08 -0.73 -15.31
N PRO A 150 -7.09 -0.09 -15.97
CA PRO A 150 -6.61 1.24 -15.60
C PRO A 150 -7.70 2.30 -15.70
N ASN A 151 -8.63 2.18 -16.65
CA ASN A 151 -9.73 3.15 -16.80
C ASN A 151 -10.59 3.24 -15.54
N ILE A 152 -10.99 2.10 -14.99
CA ILE A 152 -11.79 2.05 -13.76
C ILE A 152 -10.95 2.56 -12.58
N PHE A 153 -9.68 2.14 -12.48
CA PHE A 153 -8.79 2.59 -11.42
C PHE A 153 -8.62 4.11 -11.43
N ASN A 154 -8.24 4.68 -12.57
CA ASN A 154 -8.04 6.11 -12.75
C ASN A 154 -9.33 6.89 -12.48
N GLN A 155 -10.48 6.41 -12.95
CA GLN A 155 -11.77 7.04 -12.65
C GLN A 155 -12.03 7.13 -11.13
N LYS A 156 -11.75 6.05 -10.37
CA LYS A 156 -11.94 6.05 -8.91
C LYS A 156 -10.96 6.96 -8.19
N VAL A 157 -9.70 6.97 -8.63
CA VAL A 157 -8.65 7.83 -8.04
C VAL A 157 -8.94 9.30 -8.33
N LEU A 158 -9.21 9.67 -9.58
CA LEU A 158 -9.52 11.04 -9.98
C LEU A 158 -10.79 11.54 -9.29
N SER A 159 -11.85 10.74 -9.23
CA SER A 159 -13.07 11.11 -8.49
C SER A 159 -12.84 11.37 -7.00
N PHE A 160 -11.85 10.73 -6.38
CA PHE A 160 -11.45 11.05 -5.01
C PHE A 160 -10.63 12.33 -4.94
N LEU A 161 -9.66 12.50 -5.85
CA LEU A 161 -8.83 13.70 -5.93
C LEU A 161 -9.66 14.97 -6.14
N ASP A 162 -10.65 14.91 -7.05
CA ASP A 162 -11.58 16.02 -7.31
C ASP A 162 -12.38 16.43 -6.06
N LYS A 163 -12.71 15.47 -5.19
CA LYS A 163 -13.46 15.73 -3.95
C LYS A 163 -12.62 16.35 -2.85
N VAL A 164 -11.31 16.10 -2.82
CA VAL A 164 -10.40 16.59 -1.77
C VAL A 164 -9.62 17.84 -2.20
N GLY A 165 -9.58 18.13 -3.50
CA GLY A 165 -9.00 19.37 -4.05
C GLY A 165 -9.99 20.54 -4.14
N GLN A 166 -11.28 20.29 -3.87
CA GLN A 166 -12.30 21.31 -3.59
C GLN A 166 -12.25 21.69 -2.11
#